data_AF-A0A924XCL5-F1
#
_entry.id   AF-A0A924XCL5-F1
#
_cell.length_a   1.000
_cell.length_b   1.000
_cell.length_c   1.000
_cell.angle_alpha   90.00
_cell.angle_beta   90.00
_cell.angle_gamma   90.00
#
_symmetry.space_group_name_H-M   'P 1'
#
loop_
_entity.id
_entity.type
_entity.pdbx_description
1 polymer ?
#
loop_
_entity_poly.entity_id
_entity_poly.type
_entity_poly.pdbx_seq_one_letter_code
_entity_poly.pdbx_strand_id
1 'polypeptide(L)'
;MSISRPFFILVLSATTACGNEVQAPGIDDLALGGDDDSGSVSQAGDGGVVEATGSEIEPQDNVDPAPETEPTASGLPVTLTALSSTSQSALAGTRVDEAPRVVVLDDSNRPVQNRIVRFSVSGGGAISQAESTTDSSGIASLDGWRLGRRVVANTVTARLAANSAIAPVEFDATVRTDYSITVAYLSSVTTAERAAFENAATRWSAVVINELPNFSVRRSDLIEACGGDSTATQRIDVDDILIFASVVAIDGEGGVLGQASPCYQHSSGAIAIGIMAFDSADMDFLASSGKLEDTILHEMGHVIGIGSLWEREGLVESPSLGNPGANTRFRGEQAALAYSDAGGTGFDGLVPVENSGRQGSADSHWRESVFRNELMSSSINGTEASLPLSAITIASLSDLGFYAVNEAASDPFSFTSTLQRSEPSTPIMQCSTGTIERLQ
;
A
#
# COMPACT_ATOMS: atom_id res chain seq x y z
N MET A 1 23.24 33.44 -38.42
CA MET A 1 23.23 32.01 -38.81
C MET A 1 23.62 31.21 -37.59
N SER A 2 22.64 30.67 -36.88
CA SER A 2 22.85 29.73 -35.77
C SER A 2 21.97 28.52 -36.06
N ILE A 3 22.61 27.35 -36.15
CA ILE A 3 22.01 26.10 -36.60
C ILE A 3 21.33 25.47 -35.39
N SER A 4 19.99 25.46 -35.42
CA SER A 4 19.17 24.68 -34.49
C SER A 4 19.19 23.21 -34.95
N ARG A 5 19.59 22.30 -34.04
CA ARG A 5 19.49 20.84 -34.26
C ARG A 5 18.07 20.39 -33.95
N PRO A 6 17.44 19.52 -34.75
CA PRO A 6 16.10 19.03 -34.46
C PRO A 6 16.15 17.95 -33.37
N PHE A 7 15.23 18.06 -32.41
CA PHE A 7 14.83 17.00 -31.49
C PHE A 7 14.15 15.89 -32.30
N PHE A 8 14.58 14.64 -32.13
CA PHE A 8 13.87 13.47 -32.64
C PHE A 8 12.77 13.10 -31.64
N ILE A 9 11.51 13.20 -32.06
CA ILE A 9 10.33 12.70 -31.33
C ILE A 9 10.11 11.27 -31.83
N LEU A 10 10.22 10.29 -30.94
CA LEU A 10 9.84 8.91 -31.21
C LEU A 10 8.37 8.75 -30.79
N VAL A 11 7.45 8.85 -31.75
CA VAL A 11 6.04 8.49 -31.52
C VAL A 11 5.96 6.96 -31.54
N LEU A 12 5.64 6.34 -30.40
CA LEU A 12 5.32 4.92 -30.37
C LEU A 12 3.90 4.71 -30.93
N SER A 13 3.78 3.84 -31.93
CA SER A 13 2.50 3.37 -32.47
C SER A 13 2.56 1.86 -32.58
N ALA A 14 1.60 1.16 -31.97
CA ALA A 14 1.25 -0.22 -32.29
C ALA A 14 -0.24 -0.46 -31.97
N THR A 15 -0.93 -1.05 -32.95
CA THR A 15 -2.38 -1.18 -33.11
C THR A 15 -2.93 -2.55 -32.67
N THR A 16 -4.22 -2.53 -32.28
CA THR A 16 -5.29 -3.54 -32.49
C THR A 16 -5.87 -4.28 -31.27
N ALA A 17 -7.17 -4.02 -31.04
CA ALA A 17 -8.12 -4.62 -30.09
C ALA A 17 -8.53 -6.06 -30.40
N CYS A 18 -9.14 -6.77 -29.43
CA CYS A 18 -10.01 -7.94 -29.72
C CYS A 18 -10.98 -8.31 -28.58
N GLY A 19 -12.24 -8.51 -28.95
CA GLY A 19 -13.30 -9.18 -28.18
C GLY A 19 -13.25 -10.72 -28.20
N ASN A 20 -14.17 -11.30 -27.41
CA ASN A 20 -14.25 -12.70 -26.98
C ASN A 20 -15.15 -13.60 -27.84
N GLU A 21 -14.85 -14.90 -27.84
CA GLU A 21 -15.80 -16.02 -27.67
C GLU A 21 -15.01 -17.35 -27.54
N VAL A 22 -15.32 -18.22 -26.56
CA VAL A 22 -15.53 -19.68 -26.70
C VAL A 22 -16.06 -20.30 -25.38
N GLN A 23 -17.06 -21.18 -25.54
CA GLN A 23 -17.76 -22.08 -24.60
C GLN A 23 -16.91 -23.13 -23.86
N ALA A 24 -17.35 -23.53 -22.66
CA ALA A 24 -16.90 -24.72 -21.93
C ALA A 24 -17.96 -25.84 -21.91
N PRO A 25 -17.59 -27.15 -21.91
CA PRO A 25 -18.49 -28.25 -21.57
C PRO A 25 -18.28 -28.80 -20.15
N GLY A 26 -19.33 -29.44 -19.62
CA GLY A 26 -19.50 -29.89 -18.24
C GLY A 26 -18.79 -31.19 -17.83
N ILE A 27 -18.95 -31.52 -16.55
CA ILE A 27 -18.40 -32.70 -15.90
C ILE A 27 -19.43 -33.32 -14.95
N ASP A 28 -19.64 -34.64 -15.12
CA ASP A 28 -20.41 -35.54 -14.26
C ASP A 28 -19.53 -36.09 -13.12
N ASP A 29 -20.17 -36.13 -11.95
CA ASP A 29 -20.19 -37.12 -10.85
C ASP A 29 -19.04 -38.13 -10.65
N LEU A 30 -18.63 -38.32 -9.39
CA LEU A 30 -18.60 -39.63 -8.70
C LEU A 30 -18.17 -39.50 -7.22
N ALA A 31 -18.96 -40.16 -6.37
CA ALA A 31 -18.90 -40.20 -4.92
C ALA A 31 -18.15 -41.43 -4.35
N LEU A 32 -18.28 -41.56 -3.01
CA LEU A 32 -17.98 -42.70 -2.10
C LEU A 32 -16.59 -42.60 -1.46
N GLY A 33 -16.38 -42.68 -0.15
CA GLY A 33 -17.03 -43.32 1.02
C GLY A 33 -15.83 -43.64 1.96
N GLY A 34 -15.81 -43.52 3.28
CA GLY A 34 -16.70 -43.98 4.34
C GLY A 34 -15.80 -44.38 5.54
N ASP A 35 -16.35 -44.28 6.76
CA ASP A 35 -16.13 -45.08 7.98
C ASP A 35 -14.69 -45.17 8.58
N ASP A 36 -14.42 -45.28 9.89
CA ASP A 36 -15.13 -45.15 11.17
C ASP A 36 -14.06 -45.36 12.28
N ASP A 37 -14.44 -45.01 13.51
CA ASP A 37 -14.15 -45.76 14.75
C ASP A 37 -13.11 -45.27 15.79
N SER A 38 -13.56 -45.55 17.02
CA SER A 38 -13.37 -45.14 18.40
C SER A 38 -12.07 -45.43 19.18
N GLY A 39 -11.98 -44.84 20.39
CA GLY A 39 -11.65 -45.65 21.59
C GLY A 39 -10.84 -45.05 22.76
N SER A 40 -11.51 -44.84 23.92
CA SER A 40 -11.09 -45.04 25.35
C SER A 40 -9.94 -44.21 26.00
N VAL A 41 -10.11 -43.46 27.10
CA VAL A 41 -10.34 -43.75 28.58
C VAL A 41 -9.08 -44.15 29.38
N SER A 42 -8.75 -43.41 30.47
CA SER A 42 -8.47 -43.92 31.84
C SER A 42 -8.05 -42.81 32.84
N GLN A 43 -8.01 -43.16 34.13
CA GLN A 43 -8.37 -42.37 35.32
C GLN A 43 -7.27 -42.42 36.42
N ALA A 44 -7.25 -41.40 37.30
CA ALA A 44 -6.91 -41.35 38.75
C ALA A 44 -5.50 -41.62 39.33
N GLY A 45 -5.15 -40.85 40.38
CA GLY A 45 -4.10 -41.10 41.37
C GLY A 45 -4.01 -40.01 42.46
N ASP A 46 -4.01 -40.41 43.73
CA ASP A 46 -4.24 -39.65 44.99
C ASP A 46 -2.96 -39.51 45.86
N GLY A 47 -2.97 -38.58 46.83
CA GLY A 47 -2.33 -38.78 48.15
C GLY A 47 -1.24 -37.81 48.63
N GLY A 48 -1.43 -37.22 49.82
CA GLY A 48 -0.32 -36.91 50.76
C GLY A 48 -0.41 -35.61 51.58
N VAL A 49 -0.78 -35.72 52.87
CA VAL A 49 -0.77 -34.66 53.90
C VAL A 49 0.33 -34.97 54.94
N VAL A 50 1.04 -33.96 55.45
CA VAL A 50 1.75 -34.05 56.74
C VAL A 50 1.80 -32.69 57.45
N GLU A 51 1.28 -32.64 58.68
CA GLU A 51 1.48 -31.59 59.68
C GLU A 51 2.67 -31.94 60.59
N ALA A 52 3.38 -30.92 61.11
CA ALA A 52 3.98 -30.95 62.45
C ALA A 52 4.27 -29.53 63.00
N THR A 53 3.69 -29.30 64.18
CA THR A 53 3.99 -28.40 65.32
C THR A 53 5.50 -28.13 65.56
N GLY A 54 6.01 -27.04 66.15
CA GLY A 54 5.52 -25.90 66.93
C GLY A 54 6.68 -25.32 67.78
N SER A 55 6.55 -24.09 68.28
CA SER A 55 7.16 -23.46 69.48
C SER A 55 7.83 -22.09 69.25
N GLU A 56 7.24 -21.08 69.91
CA GLU A 56 7.75 -19.72 70.20
C GLU A 56 9.14 -19.71 70.82
N ILE A 57 9.95 -18.67 70.52
CA ILE A 57 10.61 -17.73 71.46
C ILE A 57 11.00 -16.44 70.67
N GLU A 58 10.51 -15.27 71.07
CA GLU A 58 11.11 -13.95 70.73
C GLU A 58 12.19 -13.55 71.76
N PRO A 59 13.19 -12.75 71.35
CA PRO A 59 13.13 -11.34 71.76
C PRO A 59 13.56 -10.33 70.67
N GLN A 60 12.71 -9.32 70.49
CA GLN A 60 12.98 -7.88 70.33
C GLN A 60 14.42 -7.44 69.99
N ASP A 61 14.60 -6.94 68.77
CA ASP A 61 15.43 -5.75 68.48
C ASP A 61 14.81 -5.04 67.26
N ASN A 62 13.84 -4.18 67.55
CA ASN A 62 13.14 -3.36 66.57
C ASN A 62 14.00 -2.12 66.28
N VAL A 63 14.88 -2.20 65.29
CA VAL A 63 15.35 -1.00 64.59
C VAL A 63 14.31 -0.71 63.52
N ASP A 64 13.41 0.22 63.81
CA ASP A 64 12.47 0.76 62.83
C ASP A 64 13.27 1.16 61.58
N PRO A 65 13.02 0.58 60.39
CA PRO A 65 13.36 1.28 59.18
C PRO A 65 12.54 2.58 59.22
N ALA A 66 13.21 3.71 59.03
CA ALA A 66 12.55 5.01 58.91
C ALA A 66 11.31 4.86 58.02
N PRO A 67 10.17 5.52 58.34
CA PRO A 67 8.97 5.36 57.52
C PRO A 67 9.36 5.69 56.09
N GLU A 68 9.26 4.70 55.20
CA GLU A 68 9.23 4.97 53.78
C GLU A 68 8.17 6.04 53.61
N THR A 69 8.61 7.23 53.23
CA THR A 69 7.76 8.39 53.02
C THR A 69 6.65 7.98 52.08
N GLU A 70 5.43 7.84 52.61
CA GLU A 70 4.19 7.78 51.85
C GLU A 70 4.31 8.77 50.68
N PRO A 71 4.20 8.35 49.41
CA PRO A 71 4.31 9.27 48.30
C PRO A 71 3.19 10.29 48.47
N THR A 72 3.58 11.55 48.75
CA THR A 72 2.68 12.68 48.89
C THR A 72 1.59 12.60 47.82
N ALA A 73 0.33 12.48 48.24
CA ALA A 73 -0.81 12.39 47.33
C ALA A 73 -0.74 13.56 46.33
N SER A 74 -0.32 13.26 45.11
CA SER A 74 -0.20 14.25 44.05
C SER A 74 -1.59 14.82 43.75
N GLY A 75 -1.65 16.12 43.50
CA GLY A 75 -2.90 16.87 43.36
C GLY A 75 -3.79 16.34 42.23
N LEU A 76 -5.00 16.91 42.11
CA LEU A 76 -5.84 16.63 40.95
C LEU A 76 -5.11 17.08 39.67
N PRO A 77 -5.15 16.29 38.58
CA PRO A 77 -4.59 16.70 37.30
C PRO A 77 -5.24 17.99 36.82
N VAL A 78 -4.43 18.96 36.41
CA VAL A 78 -4.89 20.21 35.81
C VAL A 78 -4.31 20.40 34.42
N THR A 79 -3.10 19.91 34.16
CA THR A 79 -2.42 20.08 32.87
C THR A 79 -1.94 18.76 32.29
N LEU A 80 -1.96 18.71 30.95
CA LEU A 80 -1.35 17.68 30.12
C LEU A 80 -0.44 18.40 29.14
N THR A 81 0.83 18.01 29.06
CA THR A 81 1.82 18.73 28.24
C THR A 81 2.70 17.75 27.47
N ALA A 82 3.04 18.08 26.24
CA ALA A 82 4.01 17.33 25.44
C ALA A 82 5.38 17.32 26.11
N LEU A 83 6.02 16.16 26.16
CA LEU A 83 7.39 15.99 26.61
C LEU A 83 8.35 15.61 25.45
N SER A 84 7.82 14.99 24.39
CA SER A 84 8.52 14.71 23.14
C SER A 84 8.18 15.74 22.06
N SER A 85 8.88 15.71 20.92
CA SER A 85 8.56 16.58 19.77
C SER A 85 7.11 16.39 19.28
N THR A 86 6.37 17.49 19.11
CA THR A 86 5.00 17.50 18.55
C THR A 86 4.96 17.59 17.02
N SER A 87 6.11 17.71 16.36
CA SER A 87 6.21 17.72 14.91
C SER A 87 7.38 16.85 14.47
N GLN A 88 7.10 15.84 13.64
CA GLN A 88 8.08 14.88 13.15
C GLN A 88 7.85 14.55 11.67
N SER A 89 8.80 13.82 11.07
CA SER A 89 8.60 13.23 9.75
C SER A 89 9.30 11.88 9.68
N ALA A 90 8.77 10.96 8.87
CA ALA A 90 9.38 9.66 8.62
C ALA A 90 8.97 9.13 7.24
N LEU A 91 9.58 8.05 6.77
CA LEU A 91 9.12 7.38 5.55
C LEU A 91 7.77 6.67 5.82
N ALA A 92 6.95 6.54 4.79
CA ALA A 92 5.69 5.79 4.88
C ALA A 92 5.92 4.35 5.39
N GLY A 93 5.06 3.88 6.28
CA GLY A 93 5.16 2.54 6.90
C GLY A 93 6.27 2.39 7.95
N THR A 94 7.09 3.43 8.19
CA THR A 94 8.16 3.41 9.21
C THR A 94 7.75 4.11 10.52
N ARG A 95 8.52 3.92 11.59
CA ARG A 95 8.31 4.60 12.87
C ARG A 95 8.91 5.99 12.83
N VAL A 96 8.28 6.95 13.52
CA VAL A 96 8.93 8.23 13.84
C VAL A 96 10.09 8.01 14.83
N ASP A 97 11.04 8.93 14.84
CA ASP A 97 12.26 8.82 15.65
C ASP A 97 11.97 8.88 17.16
N GLU A 98 11.10 9.79 17.60
CA GLU A 98 10.71 9.92 19.00
C GLU A 98 9.23 9.58 19.19
N ALA A 99 8.94 8.53 19.97
CA ALA A 99 7.56 8.18 20.28
C ALA A 99 6.87 9.30 21.10
N PRO A 100 5.57 9.57 20.91
CA PRO A 100 4.82 10.54 21.70
C PRO A 100 4.87 10.30 23.21
N ARG A 101 5.22 11.34 23.96
CA ARG A 101 5.31 11.34 25.43
C ARG A 101 4.66 12.59 26.00
N VAL A 102 3.92 12.43 27.07
CA VAL A 102 3.24 13.52 27.78
C VAL A 102 3.52 13.44 29.27
N VAL A 103 3.45 14.59 29.93
CA VAL A 103 3.49 14.70 31.39
C VAL A 103 2.16 15.26 31.89
N VAL A 104 1.67 14.70 33.00
CA VAL A 104 0.47 15.16 33.71
C VAL A 104 0.91 15.89 34.98
N LEU A 105 0.47 17.14 35.15
CA LEU A 105 0.79 17.94 36.34
C LEU A 105 -0.47 18.42 37.07
N ASP A 106 -0.33 18.67 38.37
CA ASP A 106 -1.33 19.35 39.19
C ASP A 106 -1.26 20.88 39.05
N ASP A 107 -2.08 21.60 39.82
CA ASP A 107 -2.12 23.07 39.86
C ASP A 107 -0.81 23.73 40.33
N SER A 108 0.05 22.95 40.97
CA SER A 108 1.31 23.37 41.56
C SER A 108 2.52 22.93 40.72
N ASN A 109 2.28 22.50 39.46
CA ASN A 109 3.27 21.94 38.53
C ASN A 109 4.00 20.69 39.07
N ARG A 110 3.36 19.90 39.94
CA ARG A 110 3.93 18.64 40.43
C ARG A 110 3.41 17.46 39.60
N PRO A 111 4.24 16.45 39.33
CA PRO A 111 3.85 15.30 38.53
C PRO A 111 2.75 14.47 39.20
N VAL A 112 1.75 14.05 38.42
CA VAL A 112 0.64 13.22 38.89
C VAL A 112 0.78 11.80 38.35
N GLN A 113 1.21 10.88 39.21
CA GLN A 113 1.33 9.45 38.90
C GLN A 113 -0.03 8.73 38.85
N ASN A 114 -0.03 7.51 38.29
CA ASN A 114 -1.17 6.61 38.24
C ASN A 114 -2.41 7.22 37.54
N ARG A 115 -2.20 7.99 36.46
CA ARG A 115 -3.27 8.52 35.61
C ARG A 115 -3.22 7.87 34.24
N ILE A 116 -4.38 7.45 33.75
CA ILE A 116 -4.50 6.85 32.41
C ILE A 116 -4.57 7.97 31.36
N VAL A 117 -3.65 7.93 30.40
CA VAL A 117 -3.67 8.72 29.17
C VAL A 117 -4.07 7.80 28.02
N ARG A 118 -5.12 8.18 27.29
CA ARG A 118 -5.59 7.54 26.07
C ARG A 118 -4.94 8.19 24.87
N PHE A 119 -4.45 7.37 23.95
CA PHE A 119 -3.88 7.79 22.69
C PHE A 119 -4.75 7.27 21.54
N SER A 120 -5.03 8.14 20.58
CA SER A 120 -5.70 7.78 19.33
C SER A 120 -4.87 8.28 18.15
N VAL A 121 -4.94 7.57 17.02
CA VAL A 121 -4.18 7.91 15.81
C VAL A 121 -5.10 8.11 14.61
N SER A 122 -4.75 9.07 13.75
CA SER A 122 -5.37 9.31 12.44
C SER A 122 -4.30 9.32 11.33
N GLY A 123 -4.72 9.34 10.06
CA GLY A 123 -3.80 9.33 8.90
C GLY A 123 -3.34 7.94 8.45
N GLY A 124 -3.95 6.87 8.96
CA GLY A 124 -3.67 5.49 8.57
C GLY A 124 -2.44 4.87 9.25
N GLY A 125 -1.80 5.59 10.18
CA GLY A 125 -0.72 5.07 11.02
C GLY A 125 -1.19 4.13 12.15
N ALA A 126 -0.22 3.61 12.90
CA ALA A 126 -0.46 2.72 14.04
C ALA A 126 0.38 3.12 15.25
N ILE A 127 -0.21 2.99 16.45
CA ILE A 127 0.45 3.20 17.75
C ILE A 127 0.65 1.86 18.46
N SER A 128 1.71 1.74 19.27
CA SER A 128 2.04 0.48 19.96
C SER A 128 1.01 0.08 21.02
N GLN A 129 0.33 1.05 21.63
CA GLN A 129 -0.73 0.85 22.60
C GLN A 129 -1.64 2.08 22.66
N ALA A 130 -2.94 1.88 22.93
CA ALA A 130 -3.94 2.95 23.00
C ALA A 130 -4.03 3.63 24.38
N GLU A 131 -3.40 3.05 25.41
CA GLU A 131 -3.40 3.59 26.77
C GLU A 131 -2.02 3.47 27.40
N SER A 132 -1.62 4.46 28.20
CA SER A 132 -0.47 4.40 29.10
C SER A 132 -0.83 5.04 30.43
N THR A 133 -0.36 4.45 31.52
CA THR A 133 -0.50 5.02 32.87
C THR A 133 0.73 5.86 33.20
N THR A 134 0.55 7.01 33.85
CA THR A 134 1.66 7.86 34.25
C THR A 134 2.52 7.23 35.35
N ASP A 135 3.83 7.28 35.19
CA ASP A 135 4.81 6.83 36.18
C ASP A 135 4.96 7.80 37.37
N SER A 136 5.93 7.56 38.26
CA SER A 136 6.23 8.43 39.42
C SER A 136 6.66 9.85 39.03
N SER A 137 7.12 10.05 37.80
CA SER A 137 7.45 11.35 37.22
C SER A 137 6.27 11.98 36.48
N GLY A 138 5.07 11.37 36.55
CA GLY A 138 3.86 11.86 35.90
C GLY A 138 3.86 11.65 34.38
N ILE A 139 4.73 10.78 33.86
CA ILE A 139 4.95 10.63 32.42
C ILE A 139 4.18 9.42 31.88
N ALA A 140 3.43 9.62 30.81
CA ALA A 140 2.83 8.56 30.00
C ALA A 140 3.45 8.60 28.60
N SER A 141 3.84 7.43 28.06
CA SER A 141 4.64 7.33 26.83
C SER A 141 4.07 6.26 25.90
N LEU A 142 4.22 6.45 24.60
CA LEU A 142 4.09 5.36 23.64
C LEU A 142 5.44 4.64 23.46
N ASP A 143 5.44 3.32 23.25
CA ASP A 143 6.65 2.58 22.83
C ASP A 143 6.98 2.80 21.35
N GLY A 144 6.00 3.23 20.55
CA GLY A 144 6.28 3.79 19.24
C GLY A 144 5.05 4.11 18.41
N TRP A 145 5.29 4.90 17.38
CA TRP A 145 4.28 5.37 16.44
C TRP A 145 4.79 5.18 15.01
N ARG A 146 4.03 4.43 14.20
CA ARG A 146 4.29 4.15 12.79
C ARG A 146 3.37 4.98 11.91
N LEU A 147 3.90 5.62 10.88
CA LEU A 147 3.10 6.38 9.93
C LEU A 147 2.34 5.46 8.98
N GLY A 148 1.24 5.97 8.42
CA GLY A 148 0.50 5.32 7.35
C GLY A 148 1.32 5.15 6.07
N ARG A 149 0.71 4.49 5.08
CA ARG A 149 1.34 4.17 3.78
C ARG A 149 1.03 5.16 2.65
N ARG A 150 0.44 6.31 2.97
CA ARG A 150 0.10 7.38 2.02
C ARG A 150 0.72 8.68 2.48
N VAL A 151 1.01 9.56 1.52
CA VAL A 151 1.46 10.93 1.80
C VAL A 151 0.29 11.78 2.28
N VAL A 152 -0.08 11.56 3.55
CA VAL A 152 -1.12 12.31 4.28
C VAL A 152 -0.61 12.68 5.67
N ALA A 153 -1.21 13.71 6.28
CA ALA A 153 -0.90 14.06 7.66
C ALA A 153 -1.30 12.91 8.61
N ASN A 154 -0.42 12.60 9.55
CA ASN A 154 -0.67 11.64 10.62
C ASN A 154 -0.67 12.39 11.95
N THR A 155 -1.68 12.15 12.80
CA THR A 155 -1.78 12.79 14.11
C THR A 155 -2.01 11.75 15.20
N VAL A 156 -1.24 11.83 16.28
CA VAL A 156 -1.51 11.14 17.55
C VAL A 156 -2.06 12.14 18.54
N THR A 157 -3.24 11.86 19.08
CA THR A 157 -3.89 12.68 20.10
C THR A 157 -3.81 11.99 21.46
N ALA A 158 -3.17 12.63 22.43
CA ALA A 158 -3.11 12.19 23.83
C ALA A 158 -4.18 12.90 24.67
N ARG A 159 -5.01 12.14 25.39
CA ARG A 159 -6.10 12.64 26.24
C ARG A 159 -6.05 12.01 27.63
N LEU A 160 -6.20 12.83 28.67
CA LEU A 160 -6.37 12.31 30.01
C LEU A 160 -7.74 11.63 30.15
N ALA A 161 -7.77 10.36 30.54
CA ALA A 161 -9.00 9.58 30.60
C ALA A 161 -9.99 10.10 31.66
N ALA A 162 -9.47 10.57 32.80
CA ALA A 162 -10.28 10.96 33.95
C ALA A 162 -10.92 12.36 33.83
N ASN A 163 -10.44 13.20 32.90
CA ASN A 163 -10.93 14.57 32.75
C ASN A 163 -10.79 15.06 31.31
N SER A 164 -11.89 15.04 30.57
CA SER A 164 -11.95 15.52 29.19
C SER A 164 -11.94 17.05 29.06
N ALA A 165 -12.01 17.81 30.16
CA ALA A 165 -11.91 19.27 30.14
C ALA A 165 -10.45 19.75 30.01
N ILE A 166 -9.47 18.90 30.32
CA ILE A 166 -8.06 19.18 30.03
C ILE A 166 -7.86 19.00 28.52
N ALA A 167 -7.32 20.04 27.87
CA ALA A 167 -7.09 20.03 26.44
C ALA A 167 -6.17 18.84 26.04
N PRO A 168 -6.47 18.15 24.94
CA PRO A 168 -5.58 17.12 24.40
C PRO A 168 -4.23 17.71 23.99
N VAL A 169 -3.22 16.84 23.93
CA VAL A 169 -1.95 17.13 23.26
C VAL A 169 -1.95 16.42 21.91
N GLU A 170 -1.58 17.14 20.86
CA GLU A 170 -1.47 16.61 19.50
C GLU A 170 0.01 16.50 19.09
N PHE A 171 0.33 15.37 18.47
CA PHE A 171 1.62 15.09 17.87
C PHE A 171 1.38 14.84 16.39
N ASP A 172 1.98 15.67 15.53
CA ASP A 172 1.83 15.59 14.09
C ASP A 172 3.09 15.01 13.45
N ALA A 173 2.88 14.20 12.40
CA ALA A 173 3.95 13.70 11.58
C ALA A 173 3.57 13.68 10.10
N THR A 174 4.53 14.00 9.26
CA THR A 174 4.41 13.96 7.81
C THR A 174 5.20 12.79 7.22
N VAL A 175 4.66 12.21 6.16
CA VAL A 175 5.41 11.26 5.34
C VAL A 175 6.42 12.03 4.50
N ARG A 176 7.68 11.62 4.54
CA ARG A 176 8.76 12.20 3.73
C ARG A 176 8.81 11.52 2.37
N THR A 177 8.77 12.34 1.33
CA THR A 177 9.03 11.98 -0.07
C THR A 177 9.37 13.26 -0.81
N ASP A 178 10.22 13.16 -1.82
CA ASP A 178 10.43 14.21 -2.81
C ASP A 178 9.76 13.86 -4.15
N TYR A 179 8.86 12.86 -4.17
CA TYR A 179 8.14 12.44 -5.37
C TYR A 179 6.66 12.82 -5.31
N SER A 180 6.18 13.48 -6.36
CA SER A 180 4.82 14.01 -6.47
C SER A 180 4.15 13.53 -7.76
N ILE A 181 2.83 13.27 -7.69
CA ILE A 181 2.04 12.89 -8.86
C ILE A 181 0.94 13.92 -9.05
N THR A 182 0.97 14.61 -10.19
CA THR A 182 -0.10 15.53 -10.58
C THR A 182 -1.10 14.80 -11.47
N VAL A 183 -2.38 14.77 -11.09
CA VAL A 183 -3.46 14.21 -11.93
C VAL A 183 -4.25 15.32 -12.63
N ALA A 184 -4.28 15.29 -13.96
CA ALA A 184 -5.06 16.22 -14.78
C ALA A 184 -6.23 15.50 -15.46
N TYR A 185 -7.45 15.92 -15.13
CA TYR A 185 -8.66 15.31 -15.67
C TYR A 185 -9.01 15.85 -17.06
N LEU A 186 -9.28 14.94 -17.99
CA LEU A 186 -9.72 15.24 -19.36
C LEU A 186 -11.24 15.10 -19.54
N SER A 187 -11.91 14.46 -18.61
CA SER A 187 -13.37 14.37 -18.51
C SER A 187 -13.86 14.93 -17.16
N SER A 188 -15.18 15.05 -16.99
CA SER A 188 -15.75 15.25 -15.66
C SER A 188 -15.58 13.99 -14.81
N VAL A 189 -15.24 14.20 -13.53
CA VAL A 189 -15.18 13.14 -12.51
C VAL A 189 -15.99 13.58 -11.29
N THR A 190 -16.56 12.62 -10.56
CA THR A 190 -17.25 12.87 -9.30
C THR A 190 -16.27 13.20 -8.18
N THR A 191 -16.77 13.70 -7.04
CA THR A 191 -15.94 13.96 -5.85
C THR A 191 -15.31 12.68 -5.31
N ALA A 192 -16.04 11.56 -5.34
CA ALA A 192 -15.55 10.27 -4.85
C ALA A 192 -14.44 9.72 -5.76
N GLU A 193 -14.62 9.80 -7.08
CA GLU A 193 -13.60 9.42 -8.05
C GLU A 193 -12.33 10.26 -7.88
N ARG A 194 -12.48 11.58 -7.79
CA ARG A 194 -11.36 12.50 -7.55
C ARG A 194 -10.57 12.12 -6.29
N ALA A 195 -11.27 11.82 -5.20
CA ALA A 195 -10.63 11.36 -3.97
C ALA A 195 -9.88 10.04 -4.16
N ALA A 196 -10.43 9.09 -4.93
CA ALA A 196 -9.75 7.82 -5.24
C ALA A 196 -8.46 8.04 -6.06
N PHE A 197 -8.48 8.93 -7.06
CA PHE A 197 -7.28 9.33 -7.81
C PHE A 197 -6.22 9.98 -6.92
N GLU A 198 -6.61 10.91 -6.06
CA GLU A 198 -5.71 11.58 -5.11
C GLU A 198 -5.13 10.59 -4.08
N ASN A 199 -5.94 9.63 -3.61
CA ASN A 199 -5.50 8.56 -2.73
C ASN A 199 -4.49 7.62 -3.40
N ALA A 200 -4.70 7.26 -4.67
CA ALA A 200 -3.74 6.46 -5.45
C ALA A 200 -2.43 7.22 -5.68
N ALA A 201 -2.51 8.51 -6.02
CA ALA A 201 -1.34 9.37 -6.18
C ALA A 201 -0.51 9.45 -4.89
N THR A 202 -1.15 9.73 -3.75
CA THR A 202 -0.46 9.77 -2.45
C THR A 202 0.08 8.40 -2.01
N ARG A 203 -0.48 7.30 -2.50
CA ARG A 203 0.02 5.95 -2.26
C ARG A 203 1.31 5.68 -3.04
N TRP A 204 1.37 6.04 -4.32
CA TRP A 204 2.60 5.90 -5.12
C TRP A 204 3.70 6.90 -4.71
N SER A 205 3.34 8.13 -4.33
CA SER A 205 4.29 9.09 -3.74
C SER A 205 4.88 8.65 -2.40
N ALA A 206 4.27 7.70 -1.71
CA ALA A 206 4.85 7.09 -0.51
C ALA A 206 5.85 5.95 -0.82
N VAL A 207 5.81 5.43 -2.05
CA VAL A 207 6.64 4.33 -2.55
C VAL A 207 7.88 4.86 -3.25
N VAL A 208 7.75 5.74 -4.23
CA VAL A 208 8.88 6.42 -4.86
C VAL A 208 9.21 7.65 -4.02
N ILE A 209 10.48 7.83 -3.67
CA ILE A 209 10.88 8.84 -2.67
C ILE A 209 11.89 9.88 -3.16
N ASN A 210 12.49 9.67 -4.32
CA ASN A 210 13.41 10.65 -4.89
C ASN A 210 12.69 11.66 -5.78
N GLU A 211 13.22 12.87 -5.77
CA GLU A 211 12.98 13.91 -6.76
C GLU A 211 13.33 13.42 -8.18
N LEU A 212 12.50 13.78 -9.14
CA LEU A 212 12.76 13.71 -10.58
C LEU A 212 12.92 15.12 -11.17
N PRO A 213 13.45 15.24 -12.40
CA PRO A 213 13.63 16.55 -13.01
C PRO A 213 12.30 17.26 -13.31
N ASN A 214 12.07 18.41 -12.68
CA ASN A 214 10.92 19.25 -12.99
C ASN A 214 10.90 19.74 -14.42
N PHE A 215 9.69 19.85 -14.99
CA PHE A 215 9.52 20.24 -16.38
C PHE A 215 8.31 21.16 -16.57
N SER A 216 8.40 22.01 -17.60
CA SER A 216 7.33 22.94 -17.97
C SER A 216 6.87 22.63 -19.38
N VAL A 217 5.58 22.35 -19.53
CA VAL A 217 4.98 21.85 -20.75
C VAL A 217 3.74 22.65 -21.09
N ARG A 218 3.50 22.93 -22.36
CA ARG A 218 2.23 23.52 -22.77
C ARG A 218 1.17 22.42 -22.80
N ARG A 219 -0.04 22.75 -22.38
CA ARG A 219 -1.18 21.82 -22.42
C ARG A 219 -1.46 21.26 -23.82
N SER A 220 -1.18 22.04 -24.88
CA SER A 220 -1.21 21.57 -26.27
C SER A 220 -0.16 20.50 -26.56
N ASP A 221 1.08 20.72 -26.14
CA ASP A 221 2.23 19.83 -26.41
C ASP A 221 2.09 18.51 -25.63
N LEU A 222 1.45 18.58 -24.46
CA LEU A 222 1.13 17.45 -23.58
C LEU A 222 0.17 16.44 -24.20
N ILE A 223 -0.84 16.97 -24.89
CA ILE A 223 -1.91 16.17 -25.46
C ILE A 223 -1.44 15.59 -26.80
N GLU A 224 -0.60 16.30 -27.56
CA GLU A 224 0.05 15.74 -28.75
C GLU A 224 1.00 14.58 -28.41
N ALA A 225 1.75 14.67 -27.31
CA ALA A 225 2.62 13.59 -26.81
C ALA A 225 1.85 12.33 -26.38
N CYS A 226 0.58 12.48 -25.98
CA CYS A 226 -0.32 11.39 -25.58
C CYS A 226 -1.46 11.10 -26.61
N GLY A 227 -1.42 11.70 -27.81
CA GLY A 227 -2.35 11.37 -28.91
C GLY A 227 -3.71 12.10 -28.99
N GLY A 228 -3.97 13.15 -28.20
CA GLY A 228 -5.21 13.95 -28.29
C GLY A 228 -5.09 15.25 -29.11
N ASP A 229 -6.17 16.05 -29.16
CA ASP A 229 -6.22 17.39 -29.77
C ASP A 229 -6.53 18.45 -28.70
N SER A 230 -5.70 19.49 -28.57
CA SER A 230 -5.97 20.60 -27.66
C SER A 230 -5.45 21.93 -28.17
N THR A 231 -6.33 22.93 -28.11
CA THR A 231 -6.01 24.33 -28.42
C THR A 231 -5.50 25.13 -27.20
N ALA A 232 -5.31 24.46 -26.06
CA ALA A 232 -4.94 25.12 -24.81
C ALA A 232 -3.44 25.50 -24.79
N THR A 233 -3.15 26.80 -24.72
CA THR A 233 -1.79 27.35 -24.74
C THR A 233 -1.15 27.54 -23.35
N GLN A 234 -1.87 27.18 -22.28
CA GLN A 234 -1.41 27.31 -20.91
C GLN A 234 -0.18 26.44 -20.65
N ARG A 235 0.83 27.02 -19.99
CA ARG A 235 1.96 26.26 -19.45
C ARG A 235 1.61 25.68 -18.08
N ILE A 236 2.00 24.44 -17.87
CA ILE A 236 1.89 23.71 -16.63
C ILE A 236 3.32 23.39 -16.21
N ASP A 237 3.70 23.88 -15.03
CA ASP A 237 4.92 23.45 -14.36
C ASP A 237 4.54 22.19 -13.59
N VAL A 238 5.26 21.10 -13.88
CA VAL A 238 5.02 19.78 -13.31
C VAL A 238 6.23 19.42 -12.46
N ASP A 239 5.93 19.07 -11.22
CA ASP A 239 6.83 18.43 -10.27
C ASP A 239 6.73 16.92 -10.53
N ASP A 240 7.87 16.29 -10.85
CA ASP A 240 8.06 14.88 -11.21
C ASP A 240 7.23 14.27 -12.36
N ILE A 241 5.91 14.07 -12.18
CA ILE A 241 5.05 13.38 -13.15
C ILE A 241 3.65 14.01 -13.28
N LEU A 242 3.18 14.11 -14.52
CA LEU A 242 1.81 14.47 -14.87
C LEU A 242 1.08 13.27 -15.47
N ILE A 243 -0.05 12.91 -14.89
CA ILE A 243 -0.91 11.84 -15.38
C ILE A 243 -2.24 12.42 -15.85
N PHE A 244 -2.57 12.19 -17.11
CA PHE A 244 -3.90 12.51 -17.64
C PHE A 244 -4.88 11.40 -17.30
N ALA A 245 -6.01 11.74 -16.69
CA ALA A 245 -7.05 10.78 -16.35
C ALA A 245 -8.36 11.13 -17.08
N SER A 246 -9.03 10.12 -17.63
CA SER A 246 -10.38 10.26 -18.17
C SER A 246 -11.29 9.12 -17.73
N VAL A 247 -12.58 9.43 -17.64
CA VAL A 247 -13.68 8.50 -17.44
C VAL A 247 -14.56 8.64 -18.69
N VAL A 248 -14.53 7.62 -19.54
CA VAL A 248 -15.12 7.62 -20.89
C VAL A 248 -15.72 6.25 -21.19
N ALA A 249 -16.58 6.13 -22.20
CA ALA A 249 -17.04 4.82 -22.66
C ALA A 249 -15.87 4.07 -23.33
N ILE A 250 -15.63 2.81 -22.93
CA ILE A 250 -14.60 1.96 -23.54
C ILE A 250 -15.27 0.77 -24.24
N ASP A 251 -15.87 -0.15 -23.49
CA ASP A 251 -16.54 -1.34 -24.00
C ASP A 251 -17.86 -1.70 -23.30
N GLY A 252 -18.27 -0.93 -22.29
CA GLY A 252 -19.53 -1.12 -21.57
C GLY A 252 -19.31 -1.72 -20.20
N GLU A 253 -20.31 -2.44 -19.67
CA GLU A 253 -20.16 -3.10 -18.37
C GLU A 253 -19.26 -4.34 -18.48
N GLY A 254 -18.22 -4.39 -17.65
CA GLY A 254 -17.20 -5.43 -17.66
C GLY A 254 -16.27 -5.38 -18.86
N GLY A 255 -15.32 -6.32 -18.92
CA GLY A 255 -14.24 -6.22 -19.89
C GLY A 255 -13.13 -5.31 -19.37
N VAL A 256 -12.91 -4.17 -20.02
CA VAL A 256 -11.82 -3.23 -19.71
C VAL A 256 -12.28 -2.20 -18.68
N LEU A 257 -11.87 -2.41 -17.43
CA LEU A 257 -12.16 -1.49 -16.32
C LEU A 257 -11.36 -0.18 -16.42
N GLY A 258 -10.13 -0.33 -16.88
CA GLY A 258 -9.10 0.69 -16.90
C GLY A 258 -8.01 0.31 -17.89
N GLN A 259 -7.37 1.34 -18.43
CA GLN A 259 -6.18 1.20 -19.25
C GLN A 259 -5.24 2.37 -19.01
N ALA A 260 -3.96 2.08 -18.96
CA ALA A 260 -2.93 3.08 -18.73
C ALA A 260 -1.66 2.82 -19.52
N SER A 261 -0.93 3.91 -19.76
CA SER A 261 0.35 3.86 -20.46
C SER A 261 1.21 5.09 -20.15
N PRO A 262 2.54 4.93 -20.08
CA PRO A 262 3.46 6.04 -20.17
C PRO A 262 3.41 6.70 -21.56
N CYS A 263 3.40 8.04 -21.62
CA CYS A 263 3.51 8.80 -22.87
C CYS A 263 4.93 9.29 -23.13
N TYR A 264 5.58 9.84 -22.10
CA TYR A 264 6.88 10.49 -22.24
C TYR A 264 7.79 10.20 -21.05
N GLN A 265 9.02 9.83 -21.38
CA GLN A 265 10.08 9.49 -20.43
C GLN A 265 11.11 10.63 -20.39
N HIS A 266 11.54 11.02 -19.20
CA HIS A 266 12.69 11.90 -19.00
C HIS A 266 13.97 11.27 -19.56
N SER A 267 14.98 12.11 -19.81
CA SER A 267 16.32 11.62 -20.12
C SER A 267 16.97 10.84 -18.96
N SER A 268 16.43 10.93 -17.74
CA SER A 268 16.82 10.10 -16.60
C SER A 268 16.31 8.66 -16.70
N GLY A 269 15.37 8.37 -17.59
CA GLY A 269 14.65 7.09 -17.65
C GLY A 269 13.34 7.08 -16.87
N ALA A 270 13.07 8.02 -15.97
CA ALA A 270 11.78 8.06 -15.28
C ALA A 270 10.65 8.60 -16.17
N ILE A 271 9.41 8.18 -15.93
CA ILE A 271 8.25 8.69 -16.67
C ILE A 271 7.89 10.11 -16.19
N ALA A 272 7.75 11.04 -17.14
CA ALA A 272 7.31 12.41 -16.87
C ALA A 272 5.82 12.61 -17.15
N ILE A 273 5.29 11.94 -18.18
CA ILE A 273 3.91 12.09 -18.60
C ILE A 273 3.32 10.71 -18.88
N GLY A 274 2.12 10.46 -18.37
CA GLY A 274 1.32 9.30 -18.73
C GLY A 274 -0.15 9.59 -18.88
N ILE A 275 -0.90 8.57 -19.27
CA ILE A 275 -2.35 8.63 -19.46
C ILE A 275 -3.01 7.40 -18.84
N MET A 276 -4.22 7.60 -18.33
CA MET A 276 -5.11 6.57 -17.86
C MET A 276 -6.54 6.89 -18.30
N ALA A 277 -7.28 5.86 -18.72
CA ALA A 277 -8.70 5.96 -19.03
C ALA A 277 -9.45 4.82 -18.33
N PHE A 278 -10.62 5.12 -17.78
CA PHE A 278 -11.49 4.16 -17.08
C PHE A 278 -12.85 4.11 -17.76
N ASP A 279 -13.45 2.91 -17.83
CA ASP A 279 -14.78 2.79 -18.41
C ASP A 279 -15.83 3.40 -17.50
N SER A 280 -16.46 4.45 -18.00
CA SER A 280 -17.61 5.12 -17.38
C SER A 280 -18.74 4.17 -16.96
N ALA A 281 -18.93 3.04 -17.65
CA ALA A 281 -19.96 2.05 -17.32
C ALA A 281 -19.62 1.23 -16.06
N ASP A 282 -18.34 1.10 -15.70
CA ASP A 282 -17.89 0.29 -14.56
C ASP A 282 -17.61 1.09 -13.29
N MET A 283 -17.50 2.43 -13.39
CA MET A 283 -17.12 3.29 -12.27
C MET A 283 -18.03 3.14 -11.04
N ASP A 284 -19.35 3.06 -11.23
CA ASP A 284 -20.32 2.91 -10.14
C ASP A 284 -20.18 1.54 -9.45
N PHE A 285 -19.93 0.48 -10.23
CA PHE A 285 -19.69 -0.86 -9.70
C PHE A 285 -18.37 -0.91 -8.92
N LEU A 286 -17.30 -0.34 -9.48
CA LEU A 286 -16.00 -0.26 -8.80
C LEU A 286 -16.09 0.54 -7.50
N ALA A 287 -16.82 1.65 -7.49
CA ALA A 287 -17.01 2.47 -6.31
C ALA A 287 -17.80 1.72 -5.22
N SER A 288 -18.90 1.07 -5.60
CA SER A 288 -19.76 0.34 -4.65
C SER A 288 -19.16 -0.97 -4.14
N SER A 289 -18.28 -1.60 -4.91
CA SER A 289 -17.52 -2.79 -4.51
C SER A 289 -16.25 -2.49 -3.71
N GLY A 290 -15.88 -1.21 -3.58
CA GLY A 290 -14.66 -0.78 -2.90
C GLY A 290 -13.38 -0.98 -3.72
N LYS A 291 -13.48 -1.32 -5.01
CA LYS A 291 -12.34 -1.63 -5.90
C LYS A 291 -11.88 -0.47 -6.77
N LEU A 292 -12.61 0.66 -6.77
CA LEU A 292 -12.27 1.83 -7.58
C LEU A 292 -10.85 2.32 -7.31
N GLU A 293 -10.49 2.46 -6.04
CA GLU A 293 -9.18 2.97 -5.68
C GLU A 293 -8.06 2.00 -6.04
N ASP A 294 -8.26 0.69 -5.81
CA ASP A 294 -7.29 -0.35 -6.19
C ASP A 294 -7.10 -0.40 -7.71
N THR A 295 -8.18 -0.26 -8.48
CA THR A 295 -8.11 -0.21 -9.95
C THR A 295 -7.35 1.03 -10.42
N ILE A 296 -7.60 2.19 -9.83
CA ILE A 296 -6.84 3.41 -10.15
C ILE A 296 -5.37 3.28 -9.75
N LEU A 297 -5.09 2.69 -8.59
CA LEU A 297 -3.73 2.46 -8.12
C LEU A 297 -2.96 1.52 -9.06
N HIS A 298 -3.63 0.47 -9.55
CA HIS A 298 -3.10 -0.46 -10.54
C HIS A 298 -2.71 0.26 -11.85
N GLU A 299 -3.66 0.98 -12.45
CA GLU A 299 -3.42 1.71 -13.70
C GLU A 299 -2.31 2.76 -13.55
N MET A 300 -2.26 3.42 -12.38
CA MET A 300 -1.19 4.37 -12.08
C MET A 300 0.18 3.69 -11.97
N GLY A 301 0.21 2.44 -11.52
CA GLY A 301 1.40 1.57 -11.53
C GLY A 301 1.95 1.34 -12.94
N HIS A 302 1.08 1.10 -13.91
CA HIS A 302 1.48 1.01 -15.32
C HIS A 302 2.05 2.32 -15.86
N VAL A 303 1.45 3.46 -15.51
CA VAL A 303 1.98 4.77 -15.89
C VAL A 303 3.41 4.98 -15.40
N ILE A 304 3.71 4.66 -14.15
CA ILE A 304 5.05 4.82 -13.58
C ILE A 304 6.03 3.72 -14.02
N GLY A 305 5.53 2.69 -14.71
CA GLY A 305 6.36 1.80 -15.51
C GLY A 305 6.33 0.32 -15.16
N ILE A 306 5.49 -0.09 -14.20
CA ILE A 306 5.31 -1.50 -13.85
C ILE A 306 4.62 -2.18 -15.03
N GLY A 307 5.20 -3.26 -15.54
CA GLY A 307 4.73 -3.92 -16.76
C GLY A 307 5.13 -3.17 -18.03
N SER A 308 4.76 -1.89 -18.12
CA SER A 308 4.90 -1.10 -19.34
C SER A 308 6.35 -0.83 -19.78
N LEU A 309 7.33 -0.89 -18.86
CA LEU A 309 8.75 -0.70 -19.21
C LEU A 309 9.58 -1.97 -19.12
N TRP A 310 9.05 -3.05 -18.54
CA TRP A 310 9.84 -4.23 -18.23
C TRP A 310 10.52 -4.81 -19.47
N GLU A 311 9.82 -4.98 -20.59
CA GLU A 311 10.42 -5.51 -21.82
C GLU A 311 11.49 -4.56 -22.38
N ARG A 312 11.22 -3.25 -22.38
CA ARG A 312 12.14 -2.23 -22.90
C ARG A 312 13.44 -2.15 -22.10
N GLU A 313 13.35 -2.24 -20.78
CA GLU A 313 14.50 -2.29 -19.88
C GLU A 313 15.14 -3.69 -19.84
N GLY A 314 14.62 -4.63 -20.65
CA GLY A 314 15.13 -5.99 -20.77
C GLY A 314 14.83 -6.85 -19.55
N LEU A 315 13.93 -6.47 -18.67
CA LEU A 315 13.62 -7.19 -17.43
C LEU A 315 12.66 -8.38 -17.65
N VAL A 316 12.13 -8.58 -18.86
CA VAL A 316 11.29 -9.73 -19.21
C VAL A 316 12.13 -10.83 -19.86
N GLU A 317 11.98 -12.05 -19.37
CA GLU A 317 12.54 -13.26 -19.95
C GLU A 317 11.42 -14.11 -20.58
N SER A 318 11.65 -14.60 -21.79
CA SER A 318 10.72 -15.47 -22.54
C SER A 318 9.32 -14.85 -22.71
N PRO A 319 9.21 -13.65 -23.34
CA PRO A 319 7.91 -13.02 -23.56
C PRO A 319 6.96 -13.96 -24.32
N SER A 320 5.69 -13.90 -23.93
CA SER A 320 4.61 -14.77 -24.42
C SER A 320 3.84 -14.14 -25.58
N LEU A 321 3.90 -12.82 -25.75
CA LEU A 321 3.34 -12.15 -26.92
C LEU A 321 4.04 -12.64 -28.20
N GLY A 322 3.28 -13.31 -29.06
CA GLY A 322 3.82 -13.97 -30.26
C GLY A 322 4.48 -15.33 -30.00
N ASN A 323 4.50 -15.83 -28.76
CA ASN A 323 5.02 -17.14 -28.37
C ASN A 323 4.09 -17.85 -27.35
N PRO A 324 2.93 -18.37 -27.79
CA PRO A 324 1.99 -19.03 -26.90
C PRO A 324 2.62 -20.21 -26.15
N GLY A 325 2.52 -20.22 -24.82
CA GLY A 325 3.09 -21.26 -23.96
C GLY A 325 4.49 -20.95 -23.41
N ALA A 326 5.05 -19.78 -23.72
CA ALA A 326 6.24 -19.29 -23.05
C ALA A 326 6.02 -19.19 -21.54
N ASN A 327 7.04 -19.51 -20.74
CA ASN A 327 6.99 -19.29 -19.30
C ASN A 327 7.60 -17.93 -18.98
N THR A 328 6.85 -16.85 -19.23
CA THR A 328 7.33 -15.47 -19.04
C THR A 328 7.67 -15.21 -17.58
N ARG A 329 8.83 -14.58 -17.35
CA ARG A 329 9.35 -14.25 -16.03
C ARG A 329 9.99 -12.87 -16.00
N PHE A 330 9.96 -12.24 -14.84
CA PHE A 330 10.65 -10.98 -14.59
C PHE A 330 11.99 -11.27 -13.89
N ARG A 331 13.07 -10.74 -14.45
CA ARG A 331 14.45 -11.07 -14.04
C ARG A 331 15.11 -10.02 -13.13
N GLY A 332 14.35 -9.05 -12.63
CA GLY A 332 14.85 -8.05 -11.67
C GLY A 332 15.27 -8.72 -10.36
N GLU A 333 16.41 -8.29 -9.83
CA GLU A 333 17.04 -8.91 -8.65
C GLU A 333 16.25 -8.58 -7.38
N GLN A 334 15.82 -7.32 -7.23
CA GLN A 334 15.11 -6.87 -6.04
C GLN A 334 13.73 -7.54 -5.95
N ALA A 335 12.98 -7.59 -7.06
CA ALA A 335 11.69 -8.27 -7.10
C ALA A 335 11.82 -9.79 -6.86
N ALA A 336 12.88 -10.43 -7.37
CA ALA A 336 13.15 -11.85 -7.12
C ALA A 336 13.43 -12.14 -5.64
N LEU A 337 14.18 -11.27 -4.95
CA LEU A 337 14.39 -11.36 -3.50
C LEU A 337 13.06 -11.22 -2.74
N ALA A 338 12.28 -10.18 -3.06
CA ALA A 338 10.97 -9.96 -2.45
C ALA A 338 10.00 -11.13 -2.71
N TYR A 339 10.07 -11.76 -3.89
CA TYR A 339 9.26 -12.94 -4.23
C TYR A 339 9.63 -14.14 -3.35
N SER A 340 10.93 -14.40 -3.18
CA SER A 340 11.42 -15.45 -2.28
C SER A 340 11.02 -15.18 -0.82
N ASP A 341 11.17 -13.94 -0.34
CA ASP A 341 10.81 -13.55 1.02
C ASP A 341 9.31 -13.68 1.32
N ALA A 342 8.46 -13.46 0.30
CA ALA A 342 7.02 -13.70 0.37
C ALA A 342 6.66 -15.21 0.35
N GLY A 343 7.63 -16.12 0.21
CA GLY A 343 7.43 -17.57 0.13
C GLY A 343 7.18 -18.08 -1.29
N GLY A 344 7.49 -17.29 -2.31
CA GLY A 344 7.40 -17.67 -3.71
C GLY A 344 8.39 -18.80 -4.05
N THR A 345 7.97 -19.75 -4.87
CA THR A 345 8.80 -20.90 -5.27
C THR A 345 8.59 -21.26 -6.74
N GLY A 346 9.55 -21.96 -7.33
CA GLY A 346 9.53 -22.32 -8.76
C GLY A 346 10.11 -21.22 -9.64
N PHE A 347 9.82 -21.28 -10.94
CA PHE A 347 10.20 -20.28 -11.96
C PHE A 347 11.70 -19.94 -12.02
N ASP A 348 12.56 -20.86 -11.61
CA ASP A 348 14.02 -20.67 -11.48
C ASP A 348 14.41 -19.49 -10.56
N GLY A 349 13.58 -19.20 -9.55
CA GLY A 349 13.82 -18.11 -8.59
C GLY A 349 13.48 -16.72 -9.12
N LEU A 350 12.92 -16.62 -10.33
CA LEU A 350 12.43 -15.38 -10.91
C LEU A 350 10.93 -15.19 -10.65
N VAL A 351 10.43 -13.97 -10.87
CA VAL A 351 9.04 -13.65 -10.60
C VAL A 351 8.18 -14.03 -11.81
N PRO A 352 7.12 -14.86 -11.67
CA PRO A 352 6.29 -15.25 -12.80
C PRO A 352 5.45 -14.09 -13.32
N VAL A 353 5.60 -13.81 -14.61
CA VAL A 353 4.83 -12.80 -15.33
C VAL A 353 3.67 -13.48 -16.04
N GLU A 354 2.57 -12.75 -16.20
CA GLU A 354 1.39 -13.21 -16.90
C GLU A 354 1.76 -13.62 -18.33
N ASN A 355 1.44 -14.86 -18.68
CA ASN A 355 1.80 -15.47 -19.95
C ASN A 355 0.58 -15.95 -20.74
N SER A 356 -0.61 -15.61 -20.24
CA SER A 356 -1.89 -15.81 -20.87
C SER A 356 -2.54 -14.46 -21.18
N GLY A 357 -3.40 -14.42 -22.19
CA GLY A 357 -4.07 -13.19 -22.61
C GLY A 357 -3.44 -12.54 -23.83
N ARG A 358 -3.94 -11.34 -24.14
CA ARG A 358 -3.54 -10.56 -25.32
C ARG A 358 -2.57 -9.45 -24.92
N GLN A 359 -2.09 -8.70 -25.91
CA GLN A 359 -1.41 -7.42 -25.67
C GLN A 359 -2.33 -6.55 -24.80
N GLY A 360 -1.79 -6.05 -23.69
CA GLY A 360 -2.59 -5.43 -22.64
C GLY A 360 -2.51 -6.18 -21.32
N SER A 361 -2.48 -7.52 -21.35
CA SER A 361 -2.46 -8.34 -20.14
C SER A 361 -1.18 -9.18 -20.07
N ALA A 362 -0.87 -9.93 -21.12
CA ALA A 362 0.32 -10.76 -21.19
C ALA A 362 1.60 -9.91 -21.17
N ASP A 363 2.63 -10.42 -20.50
CA ASP A 363 3.96 -9.82 -20.33
C ASP A 363 4.01 -8.50 -19.52
N SER A 364 2.87 -7.94 -19.11
CA SER A 364 2.76 -6.67 -18.37
C SER A 364 2.25 -6.79 -16.92
N HIS A 365 1.83 -7.98 -16.50
CA HIS A 365 1.26 -8.23 -15.17
C HIS A 365 1.98 -9.34 -14.44
N TRP A 366 1.78 -9.42 -13.13
CA TRP A 366 2.09 -10.65 -12.41
C TRP A 366 1.14 -11.75 -12.80
N ARG A 367 1.64 -12.98 -12.83
CA ARG A 367 0.86 -14.14 -13.25
C ARG A 367 -0.32 -14.40 -12.31
N GLU A 368 -1.53 -14.28 -12.83
CA GLU A 368 -2.79 -14.41 -12.08
C GLU A 368 -2.88 -15.75 -11.34
N SER A 369 -2.53 -16.84 -12.02
CA SER A 369 -2.57 -18.19 -11.45
C SER A 369 -1.64 -18.39 -10.24
N VAL A 370 -0.69 -17.48 -10.02
CA VAL A 370 0.26 -17.49 -8.90
C VAL A 370 -0.06 -16.40 -7.87
N PHE A 371 -0.26 -15.17 -8.33
CA PHE A 371 -0.41 -13.99 -7.48
C PHE A 371 -1.82 -13.74 -6.98
N ARG A 372 -2.83 -14.17 -7.75
CA ARG A 372 -4.26 -14.04 -7.43
C ARG A 372 -4.64 -12.63 -7.01
N ASN A 373 -4.68 -12.37 -5.71
CA ASN A 373 -5.20 -11.13 -5.17
C ASN A 373 -4.19 -9.99 -5.11
N GLU A 374 -2.96 -10.13 -5.62
CA GLU A 374 -2.00 -9.03 -5.64
C GLU A 374 -2.42 -7.90 -6.61
N LEU A 375 -2.13 -6.65 -6.25
CA LEU A 375 -2.57 -5.46 -7.00
C LEU A 375 -2.30 -5.52 -8.52
N MET A 376 -1.09 -5.87 -8.94
CA MET A 376 -0.64 -5.87 -10.34
C MET A 376 -0.79 -7.23 -11.02
N SER A 377 -1.64 -8.10 -10.46
CA SER A 377 -2.14 -9.28 -11.17
C SER A 377 -3.12 -8.87 -12.27
N SER A 378 -3.29 -9.72 -13.30
CA SER A 378 -4.06 -9.35 -14.50
C SER A 378 -5.59 -9.28 -14.29
N SER A 379 -6.10 -9.71 -13.13
CA SER A 379 -7.53 -9.71 -12.86
C SER A 379 -7.87 -9.22 -11.46
N ILE A 380 -8.88 -8.35 -11.38
CA ILE A 380 -9.45 -7.94 -10.10
C ILE A 380 -10.56 -8.87 -9.60
N ASN A 381 -10.77 -10.04 -10.24
CA ASN A 381 -11.93 -10.91 -10.04
C ASN A 381 -11.97 -11.70 -8.72
N GLY A 382 -11.00 -11.53 -7.84
CA GLY A 382 -11.05 -12.14 -6.51
C GLY A 382 -12.28 -11.67 -5.71
N THR A 383 -12.84 -12.57 -4.91
CA THR A 383 -13.78 -12.24 -3.82
C THR A 383 -13.08 -11.49 -2.67
N GLU A 384 -11.78 -11.28 -2.79
CA GLU A 384 -10.95 -10.62 -1.80
C GLU A 384 -11.32 -9.13 -1.69
N ALA A 385 -11.38 -8.67 -0.44
CA ALA A 385 -11.80 -7.31 -0.09
C ALA A 385 -10.71 -6.25 -0.34
N SER A 386 -9.47 -6.65 -0.61
CA SER A 386 -8.35 -5.74 -0.89
C SER A 386 -7.31 -6.39 -1.79
N LEU A 387 -6.76 -5.62 -2.71
CA LEU A 387 -5.62 -6.04 -3.53
C LEU A 387 -4.32 -5.41 -2.98
N PRO A 388 -3.46 -6.14 -2.25
CA PRO A 388 -2.29 -5.55 -1.62
C PRO A 388 -1.26 -5.14 -2.67
N LEU A 389 -0.72 -3.92 -2.51
CA LEU A 389 0.49 -3.49 -3.21
C LEU A 389 1.70 -4.15 -2.55
N SER A 390 2.14 -5.28 -3.10
CA SER A 390 3.17 -6.12 -2.48
C SER A 390 4.56 -5.50 -2.55
N ALA A 391 5.46 -5.99 -1.68
CA ALA A 391 6.90 -5.69 -1.77
C ALA A 391 7.49 -6.12 -3.12
N ILE A 392 6.92 -7.14 -3.79
CA ILE A 392 7.38 -7.63 -5.09
C ILE A 392 7.11 -6.59 -6.18
N THR A 393 5.88 -6.05 -6.22
CA THR A 393 5.52 -4.96 -7.13
C THR A 393 6.38 -3.74 -6.90
N ILE A 394 6.54 -3.32 -5.65
CA ILE A 394 7.35 -2.17 -5.28
C ILE A 394 8.82 -2.37 -5.69
N ALA A 395 9.39 -3.53 -5.42
CA ALA A 395 10.78 -3.85 -5.77
C ALA A 395 11.02 -3.87 -7.29
N SER A 396 10.00 -4.19 -8.10
CA SER A 396 10.12 -4.11 -9.56
C SER A 396 10.40 -2.70 -10.09
N LEU A 397 10.01 -1.65 -9.34
CA LEU A 397 10.40 -0.26 -9.64
C LEU A 397 11.88 0.01 -9.34
N SER A 398 12.42 -0.57 -8.26
CA SER A 398 13.86 -0.49 -7.96
C SER A 398 14.69 -1.11 -9.09
N ASP A 399 14.21 -2.22 -9.66
CA ASP A 399 14.87 -2.93 -10.75
C ASP A 399 14.88 -2.14 -12.08
N LEU A 400 14.05 -1.10 -12.23
CA LEU A 400 14.14 -0.16 -13.36
C LEU A 400 15.39 0.74 -13.27
N GLY A 401 15.95 0.93 -12.07
CA GLY A 401 17.25 1.57 -11.86
C GLY A 401 17.24 3.11 -11.82
N PHE A 402 16.10 3.77 -12.02
CA PHE A 402 15.97 5.24 -11.97
C PHE A 402 15.02 5.76 -10.87
N TYR A 403 14.39 4.86 -10.10
CA TYR A 403 13.62 5.21 -8.91
C TYR A 403 14.38 4.82 -7.63
N ALA A 404 14.33 5.68 -6.62
CA ALA A 404 14.61 5.33 -5.24
C ALA A 404 13.28 4.96 -4.56
N VAL A 405 13.24 3.77 -3.99
CA VAL A 405 12.00 3.14 -3.55
C VAL A 405 12.02 2.85 -2.05
N ASN A 406 10.89 3.12 -1.39
CA ASN A 406 10.63 2.81 0.00
C ASN A 406 9.81 1.51 0.12
N GLU A 407 10.50 0.39 0.33
CA GLU A 407 9.87 -0.93 0.46
C GLU A 407 8.95 -1.05 1.70
N ALA A 408 9.18 -0.25 2.74
CA ALA A 408 8.32 -0.24 3.93
C ALA A 408 6.90 0.28 3.65
N ALA A 409 6.69 0.92 2.49
CA ALA A 409 5.38 1.28 1.99
C ALA A 409 4.60 0.08 1.43
N SER A 410 5.15 -1.13 1.35
CA SER A 410 4.42 -2.32 0.89
C SER A 410 3.32 -2.78 1.85
N ASP A 411 2.24 -3.29 1.28
CA ASP A 411 1.22 -4.02 2.03
C ASP A 411 1.67 -5.47 2.28
N PRO A 412 1.24 -6.09 3.39
CA PRO A 412 1.55 -7.50 3.65
C PRO A 412 1.01 -8.40 2.54
N PHE A 413 1.88 -9.25 2.00
CA PHE A 413 1.54 -10.23 0.98
C PHE A 413 2.44 -11.47 1.14
N SER A 414 1.87 -12.68 1.02
CA SER A 414 2.63 -13.94 1.13
C SER A 414 1.93 -15.07 0.37
N PHE A 415 2.70 -16.02 -0.16
CA PHE A 415 2.22 -17.17 -0.91
C PHE A 415 1.86 -18.38 -0.02
N THR A 416 1.46 -18.18 1.24
CA THR A 416 1.31 -19.29 2.22
C THR A 416 0.46 -20.46 1.69
N SER A 417 1.03 -21.66 1.78
CA SER A 417 0.60 -22.91 1.16
C SER A 417 -0.81 -23.35 1.59
N THR A 418 -1.79 -23.14 0.72
CA THR A 418 -3.07 -23.85 0.75
C THR A 418 -3.23 -24.65 -0.53
N LEU A 419 -3.63 -25.92 -0.33
CA LEU A 419 -3.87 -26.94 -1.34
C LEU A 419 -4.38 -26.37 -2.67
N GLN A 420 -3.65 -26.68 -3.73
CA GLN A 420 -3.97 -26.40 -5.12
C GLN A 420 -5.31 -27.07 -5.48
N ARG A 421 -6.44 -26.44 -5.14
CA ARG A 421 -7.75 -26.81 -5.67
C ARG A 421 -7.87 -26.12 -7.02
N SER A 422 -7.90 -26.94 -8.06
CA SER A 422 -8.32 -26.54 -9.41
C SER A 422 -9.76 -26.02 -9.33
N GLU A 423 -9.98 -24.75 -9.64
CA GLU A 423 -11.33 -24.19 -9.78
C GLU A 423 -11.58 -23.76 -11.24
N PRO A 424 -12.82 -23.87 -11.72
CA PRO A 424 -13.16 -23.80 -13.14
C PRO A 424 -13.22 -22.37 -13.68
N SER A 425 -13.07 -22.27 -15.00
CA SER A 425 -13.07 -21.03 -15.79
C SER A 425 -14.39 -20.26 -15.67
N THR A 426 -14.37 -19.17 -14.92
CA THR A 426 -15.41 -18.12 -14.88
C THR A 426 -14.95 -16.98 -15.82
N PRO A 427 -15.84 -16.28 -16.56
CA PRO A 427 -15.46 -15.19 -17.44
C PRO A 427 -14.59 -14.13 -16.74
N ILE A 428 -13.50 -13.73 -17.41
CA ILE A 428 -12.38 -12.96 -16.85
C ILE A 428 -12.60 -11.46 -17.11
N MET A 429 -12.52 -10.65 -16.06
CA MET A 429 -12.47 -9.18 -16.10
C MET A 429 -10.98 -8.80 -16.07
N GLN A 430 -10.53 -7.96 -17.01
CA GLN A 430 -9.10 -7.75 -17.27
C GLN A 430 -8.74 -6.27 -17.21
N CYS A 431 -7.59 -5.98 -16.58
CA CYS A 431 -6.88 -4.73 -16.79
C CYS A 431 -6.02 -4.86 -18.06
N SER A 432 -5.97 -3.80 -18.88
CA SER A 432 -5.32 -3.84 -20.20
C SER A 432 -4.42 -2.63 -20.43
N THR A 433 -3.13 -2.85 -20.68
CA THR A 433 -2.20 -1.85 -21.19
C THR A 433 -2.42 -1.62 -22.69
N GLY A 434 -3.33 -0.71 -23.06
CA GLY A 434 -3.64 -0.35 -24.45
C GLY A 434 -2.96 0.94 -24.93
N THR A 435 -2.72 1.06 -26.24
CA THR A 435 -2.50 2.36 -26.90
C THR A 435 -3.86 3.06 -26.96
N ILE A 436 -4.03 4.20 -26.28
CA ILE A 436 -5.25 5.00 -26.40
C ILE A 436 -5.26 5.66 -27.80
N GLU A 437 -6.01 5.08 -28.73
CA GLU A 437 -6.29 5.74 -30.01
C GLU A 437 -7.28 6.89 -29.84
N ARG A 438 -7.15 7.91 -30.71
CA ARG A 438 -7.95 9.14 -30.74
C ARG A 438 -9.42 8.90 -30.40
N LEU A 439 -9.86 9.44 -29.27
CA LEU A 439 -11.27 9.73 -29.02
C LEU A 439 -11.70 10.80 -30.04
N GLN A 440 -12.59 10.43 -30.98
CA GLN A 440 -13.23 11.38 -31.89
C GLN A 440 -14.26 12.25 -31.18
#